data_AF-A0A800BHA7-F1
#
_entry.id   AF-A0A800BHA7-F1
#
_cell.length_a   1.000
_cell.length_b   1.000
_cell.length_c   1.000
_cell.angle_alpha   90.00
_cell.angle_beta   90.00
_cell.angle_gamma   90.00
#
_symmetry.space_group_name_H-M   'P 1'
#
loop_
_entity.id
_entity.type
_entity.pdbx_description
1 polymer ?
#
loop_
_entity_poly.entity_id
_entity_poly.type
_entity_poly.pdbx_seq_one_letter_code
_entity_poly.pdbx_strand_id
1 'polypeptide(L)'
;MNQKSKPVNIVFFASGSGSNFKSIHHNIKIGKINAEIKLLVSNNPKADVLAYANAEEIPIFIHNKTRFSSKIEFIDSLFNQLKKANADLLVLAGFMKNGLNFFRSIVHIPKLE
;
A
#
# COMPACT_ATOMS: atom_id res chain seq x y z
N MET A 1 -24.45 21.95 -7.62
CA MET A 1 -23.05 21.55 -7.90
C MET A 1 -22.73 20.32 -7.06
N ASN A 2 -22.52 19.15 -7.66
CA ASN A 2 -22.16 17.94 -6.90
C ASN A 2 -20.75 18.12 -6.33
N GLN A 3 -20.63 18.26 -5.01
CA GLN A 3 -19.33 18.22 -4.37
C GLN A 3 -18.79 16.78 -4.46
N LYS A 4 -17.72 16.57 -5.23
CA LYS A 4 -16.99 15.28 -5.18
C LYS A 4 -16.43 15.11 -3.77
N SER A 5 -16.65 13.93 -3.19
CA SER A 5 -16.05 13.57 -1.92
C SER A 5 -14.52 13.63 -2.00
N LYS A 6 -13.85 13.84 -0.86
CA LYS A 6 -12.38 13.82 -0.79
C LYS A 6 -11.86 12.46 -1.28
N PRO A 7 -10.79 12.41 -2.10
CA PRO A 7 -10.15 11.15 -2.48
C PRO A 7 -9.69 10.36 -1.25
N VAL A 8 -9.86 9.04 -1.29
CA VAL A 8 -9.38 8.12 -0.26
C VAL A 8 -7.87 7.91 -0.42
N ASN A 9 -7.09 8.11 0.65
CA ASN A 9 -5.65 7.82 0.66
C ASN A 9 -5.41 6.32 0.88
N ILE A 10 -4.84 5.66 -0.13
CA ILE A 10 -4.58 4.22 -0.10
C ILE A 10 -3.09 3.93 0.11
N VAL A 11 -2.80 2.98 0.98
CA VAL A 11 -1.49 2.31 1.07
C VAL A 11 -1.64 0.86 0.61
N PHE A 12 -0.81 0.47 -0.35
CA PHE A 12 -0.81 -0.88 -0.90
C PHE A 12 0.30 -1.74 -0.30
N PHE A 13 0.02 -3.02 -0.08
CA PHE A 13 1.02 -4.02 0.25
C PHE A 13 1.11 -5.04 -0.89
N ALA A 14 2.27 -5.18 -1.51
CA ALA A 14 2.49 -6.15 -2.59
C ALA A 14 3.93 -6.67 -2.62
N SER A 15 4.13 -7.96 -2.94
CA SER A 15 5.44 -8.62 -2.92
C SER A 15 5.81 -9.37 -4.21
N GLY A 16 4.96 -9.30 -5.24
CA GLY A 16 5.13 -9.97 -6.53
C GLY A 16 4.92 -9.04 -7.73
N SER A 17 4.25 -9.53 -8.79
CA SER A 17 4.09 -8.82 -10.07
C SER A 17 3.26 -7.54 -10.02
N GLY A 18 2.38 -7.42 -9.01
CA GLY A 18 1.55 -6.25 -8.77
C GLY A 18 0.35 -6.09 -9.72
N SER A 19 -0.20 -7.17 -10.28
CA SER A 19 -1.36 -7.08 -11.19
C SER A 19 -2.56 -6.33 -10.58
N ASN A 20 -2.91 -6.62 -9.32
CA ASN A 20 -3.97 -5.92 -8.59
C ASN A 20 -3.63 -4.44 -8.35
N PHE A 21 -2.38 -4.13 -7.99
CA PHE A 21 -1.89 -2.76 -7.82
C PHE A 21 -2.04 -1.95 -9.11
N LYS A 22 -1.55 -2.51 -10.23
CA LYS A 22 -1.63 -1.91 -11.57
C LYS A 22 -3.07 -1.69 -12.02
N SER A 23 -3.96 -2.67 -11.79
CA SER A 23 -5.37 -2.57 -12.14
C SER A 23 -6.09 -1.47 -11.35
N ILE A 24 -5.88 -1.39 -10.03
CA ILE A 24 -6.50 -0.37 -9.20
C ILE A 24 -5.93 1.02 -9.54
N HIS A 25 -4.62 1.12 -9.72
CA HIS A 25 -3.97 2.37 -10.13
C HIS A 25 -4.51 2.88 -11.48
N HIS A 26 -4.68 1.99 -12.46
CA HIS A 26 -5.32 2.35 -13.74
C HIS A 26 -6.73 2.92 -13.54
N ASN A 27 -7.57 2.26 -12.73
CA ASN A 27 -8.93 2.73 -12.45
C ASN A 27 -8.98 4.07 -11.68
N ILE A 28 -7.96 4.36 -10.87
CA ILE A 28 -7.75 5.68 -10.26
C ILE A 28 -7.41 6.72 -11.34
N LYS A 29 -6.43 6.45 -12.22
CA LYS A 29 -6.01 7.37 -13.29
C LYS A 29 -7.15 7.75 -14.24
N ILE A 30 -8.03 6.80 -14.57
CA ILE A 30 -9.20 7.08 -15.44
C ILE A 30 -10.42 7.61 -14.68
N GLY A 31 -10.27 7.91 -13.38
CA GLY A 31 -11.32 8.55 -12.57
C GLY A 31 -12.48 7.64 -12.18
N LYS A 32 -12.38 6.31 -12.36
CA LYS A 32 -13.39 5.35 -11.89
C LYS A 32 -13.35 5.14 -10.39
N ILE A 33 -12.18 5.33 -9.78
CA ILE A 33 -11.98 5.24 -8.33
C ILE A 33 -11.51 6.60 -7.83
N ASN A 34 -12.26 7.20 -6.91
CA ASN A 34 -11.90 8.47 -6.28
C ASN A 34 -10.92 8.23 -5.11
N ALA A 35 -9.67 7.94 -5.44
CA ALA A 35 -8.62 7.63 -4.47
C ALA A 35 -7.24 8.08 -4.96
N GLU A 36 -6.27 8.13 -4.05
CA GLU A 36 -4.87 8.38 -4.34
C GLU A 36 -4.03 7.28 -3.68
N ILE A 37 -3.09 6.70 -4.43
CA ILE A 37 -2.11 5.77 -3.85
C ILE A 37 -0.98 6.60 -3.25
N LYS A 38 -0.86 6.59 -1.92
CA LYS A 38 0.14 7.38 -1.19
C LYS A 38 1.43 6.61 -0.91
N LEU A 39 1.35 5.27 -0.86
CA LEU A 39 2.50 4.42 -0.56
C LEU A 39 2.30 2.99 -1.08
N LEU A 40 3.36 2.42 -1.63
CA LEU A 40 3.50 0.98 -1.84
C LEU A 40 4.49 0.40 -0.82
N VAL A 41 4.02 -0.50 0.03
CA VAL A 41 4.83 -1.28 0.96
C VAL A 41 5.13 -2.64 0.36
N SER A 42 6.39 -3.06 0.40
CA SER A 42 6.81 -4.40 0.00
C SER A 42 7.78 -5.00 0.99
N ASN A 43 7.64 -6.30 1.28
CA ASN A 43 8.66 -7.05 2.01
C ASN A 43 9.74 -7.64 1.08
N ASN A 44 9.57 -7.53 -0.23
CA ASN A 44 10.46 -8.08 -1.23
C ASN A 44 11.12 -6.96 -2.05
N PRO A 45 12.42 -6.65 -1.85
CA PRO A 45 13.13 -5.61 -2.59
C PRO A 45 13.30 -5.91 -4.09
N LYS A 46 12.97 -7.13 -4.53
CA LYS A 46 13.06 -7.58 -5.92
C LYS A 46 11.69 -7.76 -6.58
N ALA A 47 10.62 -7.24 -5.99
CA ALA A 47 9.28 -7.41 -6.56
C ALA A 47 9.11 -6.58 -7.84
N ASP A 48 8.57 -7.16 -8.92
CA ASP A 48 8.40 -6.46 -10.20
C ASP A 48 7.48 -5.24 -10.09
N VAL A 49 6.56 -5.23 -9.12
CA VAL A 49 5.68 -4.08 -8.85
C VAL A 49 6.45 -2.80 -8.51
N LEU A 50 7.67 -2.91 -7.98
CA LEU A 50 8.48 -1.75 -7.57
C LEU A 50 8.88 -0.89 -8.77
N ALA A 51 9.26 -1.52 -9.89
CA ALA A 51 9.62 -0.79 -11.11
C ALA A 51 8.42 0.01 -11.65
N TYR A 52 7.22 -0.58 -11.59
CA TYR A 52 5.99 0.09 -11.99
C TYR A 52 5.64 1.27 -11.05
N ALA A 53 5.72 1.08 -9.74
CA ALA A 53 5.48 2.16 -8.78
C ALA A 53 6.47 3.31 -8.94
N ASN A 54 7.75 3.01 -9.18
CA ASN A 54 8.77 4.04 -9.42
C ASN A 54 8.50 4.81 -10.72
N ALA A 55 8.09 4.13 -11.79
CA ALA A 55 7.75 4.76 -13.07
C ALA A 55 6.52 5.68 -13.00
N GLU A 56 5.60 5.41 -12.07
CA GLU A 56 4.41 6.22 -11.81
C GLU A 56 4.62 7.19 -10.61
N GLU A 57 5.87 7.35 -10.16
CA GLU A 57 6.26 8.26 -9.06
C GLU A 57 5.53 8.01 -7.73
N ILE A 58 5.11 6.77 -7.50
CA ILE A 58 4.45 6.36 -6.25
C ILE A 58 5.52 6.04 -5.20
N PRO A 59 5.45 6.63 -3.99
CA PRO A 59 6.40 6.33 -2.92
C PRO A 59 6.45 4.83 -2.58
N ILE A 60 7.66 4.32 -2.32
CA ILE A 60 7.91 2.91 -2.01
C ILE A 60 8.55 2.79 -0.63
N PHE A 61 8.04 1.87 0.20
CA PHE A 61 8.67 1.47 1.45
C PHE A 61 8.98 -0.04 1.45
N ILE A 62 10.27 -0.36 1.41
CA ILE A 62 10.74 -1.75 1.56
C ILE A 62 10.82 -2.10 3.04
N HIS A 63 9.82 -2.84 3.52
CA HIS A 63 9.66 -3.30 4.89
C HIS A 63 10.04 -4.77 5.04
N ASN A 64 11.34 -5.04 5.14
CA ASN A 64 11.90 -6.38 5.32
C ASN A 64 12.50 -6.53 6.72
N LYS A 65 12.22 -7.65 7.40
CA LYS A 65 12.73 -7.99 8.75
C LYS A 65 14.25 -7.90 8.88
N THR A 66 15.00 -8.16 7.81
CA THR A 66 16.47 -8.08 7.84
C THR A 66 17.01 -6.66 8.03
N ARG A 67 16.15 -5.64 7.94
CA ARG A 67 16.53 -4.22 8.07
C ARG A 67 16.34 -3.66 9.48
N PHE A 68 15.87 -4.45 10.45
CA PHE A 68 15.49 -3.95 11.77
C PHE A 68 16.11 -4.80 12.88
N SER A 69 16.62 -4.12 13.91
CA SER A 69 17.34 -4.75 15.03
C SER A 69 16.39 -5.34 16.07
N SER A 70 15.16 -4.84 16.14
CA SER A 70 14.12 -5.35 17.05
C SER A 70 12.74 -5.46 16.38
N LYS A 71 11.87 -6.30 16.98
CA LYS A 71 10.46 -6.42 16.57
C LYS A 71 9.68 -5.12 16.76
N ILE A 72 10.05 -4.33 17.77
CA ILE A 72 9.40 -3.05 18.09
C ILE A 72 9.72 -2.04 16.99
N GLU A 73 11.00 -1.85 16.65
CA GLU A 73 11.42 -0.98 15.53
C GLU A 73 10.78 -1.38 14.19
N PHE A 74 10.67 -2.68 13.95
CA PHE A 74 10.00 -3.20 12.77
C PHE A 74 8.54 -2.74 12.70
N ILE A 75 7.81 -2.78 13.81
CA ILE A 75 6.41 -2.37 13.86
C ILE A 75 6.28 -0.84 13.79
N ASP A 76 7.05 -0.11 14.59
CA ASP A 76 6.98 1.36 14.68
C ASP A 76 7.33 2.03 13.35
N SER A 77 8.33 1.49 12.63
CA SER A 77 8.69 2.00 11.31
C SER A 77 7.53 1.92 10.31
N LEU A 78 6.74 0.84 10.33
CA LEU A 78 5.56 0.71 9.48
C LEU A 78 4.50 1.72 9.88
N PHE A 79 4.16 1.81 11.16
CA PHE A 79 3.17 2.78 11.64
C PHE A 79 3.54 4.22 11.31
N ASN A 80 4.81 4.59 11.46
CA ASN A 80 5.29 5.92 11.09
C ASN A 80 5.08 6.22 9.61
N GLN A 81 5.29 5.25 8.72
CA GLN A 81 5.03 5.42 7.29
C GLN A 81 3.54 5.52 6.99
N LEU A 82 2.70 4.71 7.63
CA LEU A 82 1.24 4.76 7.48
C LEU A 82 0.66 6.11 7.96
N LYS A 83 1.15 6.63 9.09
CA LYS A 83 0.78 7.97 9.60
C LYS A 83 1.21 9.08 8.63
N LYS A 84 2.46 9.05 8.14
CA LYS A 84 2.96 10.03 7.15
C LYS A 84 2.17 10.00 5.84
N ALA A 85 1.72 8.82 5.41
CA ALA A 85 0.87 8.66 4.24
C ALA A 85 -0.57 9.13 4.44
N ASN A 86 -0.97 9.46 5.69
CA ASN A 86 -2.34 9.76 6.08
C ASN A 86 -3.32 8.72 5.52
N ALA A 87 -3.00 7.44 5.72
CA ALA A 87 -3.69 6.31 5.12
C ALA A 87 -5.13 6.19 5.65
N ASP A 88 -6.11 6.23 4.74
CA ASP A 88 -7.51 5.92 5.04
C ASP A 88 -7.81 4.42 4.80
N LEU A 89 -7.01 3.78 3.94
CA LEU A 89 -7.22 2.41 3.49
C LEU A 89 -5.91 1.65 3.29
N LEU A 90 -5.83 0.44 3.84
CA LEU A 90 -4.79 -0.53 3.49
C LEU A 90 -5.34 -1.58 2.54
N VAL A 91 -4.62 -1.82 1.44
CA VAL A 91 -4.96 -2.86 0.46
C VAL A 91 -3.86 -3.92 0.42
N LEU A 92 -4.19 -5.14 0.83
CA LEU A 92 -3.29 -6.30 0.76
C LEU A 92 -3.45 -6.98 -0.60
N ALA A 93 -2.56 -6.69 -1.54
CA ALA A 93 -2.63 -7.15 -2.92
C ALA A 93 -1.47 -8.12 -3.22
N GLY A 94 -1.61 -9.37 -2.75
CA GLY A 94 -0.60 -10.41 -2.96
C GLY A 94 0.56 -10.40 -1.95
N PHE A 95 0.37 -9.76 -0.79
CA PHE A 95 1.31 -9.83 0.33
C PHE A 95 1.14 -11.17 1.08
N MET A 96 1.84 -12.21 0.60
CA MET A 96 1.76 -13.56 1.15
C MET A 96 2.75 -13.78 2.28
N LYS A 97 2.25 -14.17 3.46
CA LYS A 97 3.00 -14.88 4.49
C LYS A 97 2.35 -16.26 4.62
N ASN A 98 3.15 -17.32 4.68
CA ASN A 98 2.68 -18.71 4.82
C ASN A 98 1.61 -18.79 5.93
N GLY A 99 0.37 -19.16 5.56
CA GLY A 99 -0.71 -19.42 6.52
C GLY A 99 -2.01 -18.62 6.31
N LEU A 100 -2.10 -17.70 5.34
CA LEU A 100 -3.35 -17.00 5.07
C LEU A 100 -3.70 -17.02 3.57
N ASN A 101 -4.04 -18.21 3.08
CA ASN A 101 -4.84 -18.31 1.88
C ASN A 101 -6.20 -17.69 2.19
N PHE A 102 -6.71 -16.84 1.27
CA PHE A 102 -8.07 -16.29 1.24
C PHE A 102 -8.38 -14.87 1.79
N PHE A 103 -7.47 -13.90 1.72
CA PHE A 103 -7.87 -12.50 1.97
C PHE A 103 -7.62 -11.53 0.81
N ARG A 104 -8.72 -11.13 0.17
CA ARG A 104 -8.94 -9.83 -0.48
C ARG A 104 -9.34 -8.80 0.61
N SER A 105 -8.58 -8.67 1.70
CA SER A 105 -8.96 -7.76 2.77
C SER A 105 -8.59 -6.32 2.43
N ILE A 106 -9.63 -5.52 2.29
CA ILE A 106 -9.60 -4.06 2.41
C ILE A 106 -9.78 -3.77 3.89
N VAL A 107 -8.79 -3.17 4.54
CA VAL A 107 -8.90 -2.76 5.95
C VAL A 107 -9.10 -1.25 5.96
N HIS A 108 -10.30 -0.81 6.37
CA HIS A 108 -10.54 0.59 6.68
C HIS A 108 -9.81 0.95 7.97
N ILE A 109 -8.99 1.99 7.94
CA ILE A 109 -8.31 2.51 9.13
C ILE A 109 -9.09 3.74 9.62
N PRO A 110 -9.69 3.72 10.82
CA PRO A 110 -10.09 4.97 11.45
C PRO A 110 -8.83 5.84 11.62
N LYS A 111 -8.92 7.15 11.29
CA LYS A 111 -7.76 8.05 11.31
C LYS A 111 -6.91 7.83 12.56
N LEU A 112 -5.64 7.47 12.33
CA LEU A 112 -4.67 7.26 13.40
C LEU A 112 -4.36 8.62 14.03
N GLU A 113 -4.94 8.90 15.20
CA GLU A 113 -4.56 10.03 16.06
C GLU A 113 -3.09 9.90 16.54
#